data_AF-A0A962G297-F1
#
_entry.id   AF-A0A962G297-F1
#
_cell.length_a   1.000
_cell.length_b   1.000
_cell.length_c   1.000
_cell.angle_alpha   90.00
_cell.angle_beta   90.00
_cell.angle_gamma   90.00
#
_symmetry.space_group_name_H-M   'P 1'
#
loop_
_entity.id
_entity.type
_entity.pdbx_description
1 polymer ?
#
loop_
_entity_poly.entity_id
_entity_poly.type
_entity_poly.pdbx_seq_one_letter_code
_entity_poly.pdbx_strand_id
1 'polypeptide(L)'
;MNTPTKTNASKHGATNLSRRNFLKGSATLGGGLVIAFLVPGANRFAAAADAAASSEFAPNAFLRIGTDGRVSIILAHSEMGQGVWTTLPMLIAEELDADW
;
A
#
# COMPACT_ATOMS: atom_id res chain seq x y z
N MET A 1 -21.34 20.31 -80.53
CA MET A 1 -20.62 21.18 -79.57
C MET A 1 -20.96 20.69 -78.17
N ASN A 2 -20.26 19.64 -77.69
CA ASN A 2 -20.55 19.04 -76.37
C ASN A 2 -19.27 19.10 -75.53
N THR A 3 -19.29 19.93 -74.49
CA THR A 3 -18.20 20.13 -73.53
C THR A 3 -18.21 19.00 -72.49
N PRO A 4 -17.08 18.33 -72.18
CA PRO A 4 -17.03 17.43 -71.04
C PRO A 4 -16.78 18.21 -69.73
N THR A 5 -17.75 18.15 -68.81
CA THR A 5 -17.64 18.61 -67.43
C THR A 5 -16.67 17.71 -66.65
N LYS A 6 -15.55 18.27 -66.17
CA LYS A 6 -14.64 17.58 -65.25
C LYS A 6 -15.17 17.66 -63.82
N THR A 7 -15.49 16.51 -63.23
CA THR A 7 -15.90 16.36 -61.83
C THR A 7 -14.66 16.43 -60.92
N ASN A 8 -14.52 17.49 -60.12
CA ASN A 8 -13.47 17.61 -59.11
C ASN A 8 -13.96 17.08 -57.76
N ALA A 9 -13.42 15.95 -57.31
CA ALA A 9 -13.64 15.44 -55.95
C ALA A 9 -12.68 16.15 -54.97
N SER A 10 -13.25 16.90 -54.02
CA SER A 10 -12.53 17.51 -52.90
C SER A 10 -12.08 16.42 -51.91
N LYS A 11 -10.76 16.29 -51.68
CA LYS A 11 -10.19 15.47 -50.60
C LYS A 11 -10.34 16.22 -49.28
N HIS A 12 -11.25 15.77 -48.41
CA HIS A 12 -11.33 16.25 -47.03
C HIS A 12 -10.08 15.80 -46.27
N GLY A 13 -9.29 16.78 -45.82
CA GLY A 13 -8.09 16.56 -45.01
C GLY A 13 -8.45 16.08 -43.60
N ALA A 14 -8.58 14.77 -43.42
CA ALA A 14 -8.49 14.18 -42.09
C ALA A 14 -7.03 14.28 -41.64
N THR A 15 -6.75 15.14 -40.66
CA THR A 15 -5.45 15.22 -40.00
C THR A 15 -5.15 13.88 -39.33
N ASN A 16 -4.34 13.07 -40.01
CA ASN A 16 -3.93 11.75 -39.53
C ASN A 16 -2.94 11.92 -38.37
N LEU A 17 -3.46 12.12 -37.16
CA LEU A 17 -2.67 12.17 -35.93
C LEU A 17 -2.13 10.76 -35.64
N SER A 18 -0.95 10.47 -36.18
CA SER A 18 -0.25 9.22 -35.88
C SER A 18 0.12 9.19 -34.39
N ARG A 19 -0.28 8.14 -33.68
CA ARG A 19 0.09 7.88 -32.27
C ARG A 19 1.60 8.04 -32.05
N ARG A 20 2.40 7.63 -33.04
CA ARG A 20 3.87 7.76 -33.03
C ARG A 20 4.33 9.22 -33.07
N ASN A 21 3.67 10.08 -33.86
CA ASN A 21 4.02 11.49 -33.96
C ASN A 21 3.56 12.28 -32.73
N PHE A 22 2.43 11.89 -32.13
CA PHE A 22 1.97 12.43 -30.85
C PHE A 22 2.96 12.10 -29.72
N LEU A 23 3.35 10.83 -29.57
CA LEU A 23 4.33 10.39 -28.57
C LEU A 23 5.71 11.04 -28.77
N LYS A 24 6.16 11.18 -30.02
CA LYS A 24 7.41 11.88 -30.34
C LYS A 24 7.32 13.37 -29.98
N GLY A 25 6.22 14.04 -30.34
CA GLY A 25 5.99 15.45 -30.05
C GLY A 25 5.89 15.74 -28.55
N SER A 26 5.17 14.91 -27.79
CA SER A 26 5.04 15.05 -26.34
C SER A 26 6.36 14.79 -25.61
N ALA A 27 7.17 13.83 -26.09
CA ALA A 27 8.50 13.57 -25.53
C ALA A 27 9.48 14.72 -25.80
N THR A 28 9.45 15.32 -26.99
CA THR A 28 10.31 16.47 -27.33
C THR A 28 9.95 17.76 -26.60
N LEU A 29 8.68 17.95 -26.22
CA LEU A 29 8.21 19.10 -25.45
C LEU A 29 8.37 18.95 -23.93
N GLY A 30 8.94 17.83 -23.45
CA GLY A 30 9.50 17.72 -22.10
C GLY A 30 8.50 17.59 -20.95
N GLY A 31 7.25 17.17 -21.21
CA GLY A 31 6.24 16.99 -20.17
C GLY A 31 5.94 15.53 -19.90
N GLY A 32 6.28 15.03 -18.70
CA GLY A 32 5.85 13.73 -18.19
C GLY A 32 4.80 13.89 -17.08
N LEU A 33 3.81 12.99 -17.03
CA LEU A 33 2.86 12.93 -15.93
C LEU A 33 3.42 12.02 -14.82
N VAL A 34 3.77 12.60 -13.68
CA VAL A 34 4.12 11.84 -12.48
C VAL A 34 2.88 11.74 -11.59
N ILE A 35 2.40 10.52 -11.36
CA ILE A 35 1.33 10.25 -10.40
C ILE A 35 1.98 9.62 -9.17
N ALA A 36 2.02 10.36 -8.06
CA ALA A 36 2.38 9.83 -6.76
C ALA A 36 1.10 9.52 -5.97
N PHE A 37 1.06 8.37 -5.31
CA PHE A 37 0.02 8.03 -4.36
C PHE A 37 0.67 7.51 -3.08
N LEU A 38 0.16 7.96 -1.94
CA LEU A 38 0.54 7.44 -0.64
C LEU A 38 -0.42 6.31 -0.30
N VAL A 39 0.08 5.09 -0.16
CA VAL A 39 -0.70 4.01 0.45
C VAL A 39 -0.46 4.09 1.96
N PRO A 40 -1.49 4.38 2.78
CA PRO A 40 -1.36 4.36 4.22
C PRO A 40 -0.92 2.96 4.68
N GLY A 41 0.35 2.81 5.03
CA GLY A 41 0.93 1.52 5.39
C GLY A 41 1.78 0.82 4.32
N ALA A 42 2.18 1.46 3.22
CA ALA A 42 3.19 0.87 2.35
C ALA A 42 4.50 0.52 3.09
N ASN A 43 4.86 1.31 4.11
CA ASN A 43 6.08 1.13 4.89
C ASN A 43 5.93 0.17 6.07
N ARG A 44 4.84 -0.60 6.20
CA ARG A 44 4.63 -1.51 7.35
C ARG A 44 5.77 -2.54 7.47
N PHE A 45 6.23 -3.05 6.32
CA PHE A 45 7.33 -4.02 6.27
C PHE A 45 8.69 -3.39 6.59
N ALA A 46 8.93 -2.15 6.14
CA ALA A 46 10.15 -1.40 6.49
C ALA A 46 10.16 -1.02 7.98
N ALA A 47 9.02 -0.62 8.54
CA ALA A 47 8.87 -0.34 9.97
C ALA A 47 9.00 -1.61 10.84
N ALA A 48 8.58 -2.78 10.33
CA ALA A 48 8.80 -4.06 11.00
C ALA A 48 10.28 -4.46 11.00
N ALA A 49 11.03 -4.12 9.95
CA ALA A 49 12.48 -4.32 9.91
C ALA A 49 13.22 -3.40 10.89
N ASP A 50 12.76 -2.16 11.08
CA ASP A 50 13.28 -1.25 12.11
C ASP A 50 12.90 -1.70 13.53
N ALA A 51 11.74 -2.33 13.71
CA ALA A 51 11.34 -2.91 14.99
C ALA A 51 12.24 -4.09 15.41
N ALA A 52 12.87 -4.79 14.46
CA ALA A 52 13.88 -5.81 14.77
C ALA A 52 15.16 -5.22 15.38
N ALA A 53 15.37 -3.90 15.30
CA ALA A 53 16.42 -3.19 16.03
C ALA A 53 16.03 -2.87 17.49
N SER A 54 14.76 -3.04 17.87
CA SER A 54 14.36 -2.98 19.28
C SER A 54 14.79 -4.26 19.99
N SER A 55 15.45 -4.14 21.14
CA SER A 55 15.91 -5.25 21.98
C SER A 55 14.76 -6.02 22.66
N GLU A 56 13.55 -5.89 22.15
CA GLU A 56 12.33 -6.36 22.79
C GLU A 56 11.89 -7.69 22.22
N PHE A 57 11.67 -8.66 23.09
CA PHE A 57 11.32 -10.01 22.66
C PHE A 57 9.84 -10.05 22.30
N ALA A 58 9.55 -10.01 20.99
CA ALA A 58 8.20 -10.04 20.44
C ALA A 58 8.03 -11.25 19.51
N PRO A 59 7.74 -12.46 20.06
CA PRO A 59 7.66 -13.68 19.27
C PRO A 59 6.50 -13.68 18.27
N ASN A 60 5.44 -12.90 18.54
CA ASN A 60 4.32 -12.72 17.62
C ASN A 60 3.67 -11.33 17.82
N ALA A 61 2.62 -11.02 17.06
CA ALA A 61 1.94 -9.72 17.11
C ALA A 61 1.11 -9.46 18.38
N PHE A 62 0.96 -10.45 19.26
CA PHE A 62 0.07 -10.43 20.42
C PHE A 62 0.80 -10.54 21.76
N LEU A 63 2.08 -10.94 21.78
CA LEU A 63 2.88 -11.07 22.98
C LEU A 63 4.19 -10.30 22.83
N ARG A 64 4.49 -9.45 23.81
CA ARG A 64 5.70 -8.63 23.86
C ARG A 64 6.28 -8.65 25.27
N ILE A 65 7.56 -8.95 25.40
CA ILE A 65 8.30 -8.93 26.66
C ILE A 65 9.31 -7.79 26.61
N GLY A 66 9.01 -6.74 27.39
CA GLY A 66 9.83 -5.55 27.55
C GLY A 66 11.15 -5.84 28.23
N THR A 67 12.19 -5.08 27.90
CA THR A 67 13.47 -5.14 28.62
C THR A 67 13.37 -4.63 30.07
N ASP A 68 12.26 -4.00 30.43
CA ASP A 68 11.91 -3.59 31.79
C ASP A 68 11.17 -4.68 32.58
N GLY A 69 11.04 -5.89 32.02
CA GLY A 69 10.38 -7.03 32.66
C GLY A 69 8.85 -7.04 32.53
N ARG A 70 8.25 -6.09 31.79
CA ARG A 70 6.80 -6.07 31.57
C ARG A 70 6.39 -7.01 30.44
N VAL A 71 5.39 -7.84 30.69
CA VAL A 71 4.75 -8.69 29.68
C VAL A 71 3.46 -8.02 29.19
N SER A 72 3.40 -7.70 27.90
CA SER A 72 2.22 -7.12 27.26
C SER A 72 1.52 -8.17 26.39
N ILE A 73 0.22 -8.36 26.63
CA ILE A 73 -0.63 -9.31 25.92
C ILE A 73 -1.76 -8.55 25.23
N ILE A 74 -1.89 -8.72 23.92
CA ILE A 74 -2.91 -8.06 23.10
C ILE A 74 -3.96 -9.10 22.73
N LEU A 75 -5.20 -8.88 23.15
CA LEU A 75 -6.33 -9.74 22.85
C LEU A 75 -7.21 -9.10 21.78
N ALA A 76 -7.35 -9.77 20.63
CA ALA A 76 -8.21 -9.31 19.54
C ALA A 76 -9.70 -9.61 19.77
N HIS A 77 -10.04 -10.27 20.88
CA HIS A 77 -11.40 -10.74 21.17
C HIS A 77 -12.11 -9.75 22.10
N SER A 78 -13.33 -9.37 21.71
CA SER A 78 -14.24 -8.63 22.59
C SER A 78 -14.80 -9.57 23.64
N GLU A 79 -14.87 -9.10 24.87
CA GLU A 79 -15.37 -9.86 26.02
C GLU A 79 -16.66 -9.20 26.52
N MET A 80 -17.61 -10.03 26.95
CA MET A 80 -18.92 -9.59 27.47
C MET A 80 -19.24 -10.25 28.82
N GLY A 81 -18.26 -10.34 29.72
CA GLY A 81 -18.40 -10.96 31.06
C GLY A 81 -18.02 -12.45 31.16
N GLN A 82 -17.27 -12.98 30.22
CA GLN A 82 -16.75 -14.36 30.21
C GLN A 82 -15.41 -14.51 30.97
N GLY A 83 -14.73 -13.40 31.30
CA GLY A 83 -13.46 -13.38 32.04
C GLY A 83 -12.21 -13.59 31.20
N VAL A 84 -12.29 -13.57 29.86
CA VAL A 84 -11.15 -13.88 28.97
C VAL A 84 -9.97 -12.92 29.17
N TRP A 85 -10.23 -11.64 29.47
CA TRP A 85 -9.19 -10.65 29.74
C TRP A 85 -8.47 -10.85 31.08
N THR A 86 -9.00 -11.70 31.96
CA THR A 86 -8.38 -12.02 33.24
C THR A 86 -7.69 -13.38 33.18
N THR A 87 -8.40 -14.42 32.72
CA THR A 87 -7.91 -15.80 32.76
C THR A 87 -6.77 -16.07 31.78
N LEU A 88 -6.81 -15.46 30.60
CA LEU A 88 -5.80 -15.70 29.57
C LEU A 88 -4.45 -15.05 29.92
N PRO A 89 -4.39 -13.79 30.40
CA PRO A 89 -3.14 -13.24 30.93
C PRO A 89 -2.58 -14.00 32.14
N MET A 90 -3.44 -14.46 33.05
CA MET A 90 -2.99 -15.28 34.19
C MET A 90 -2.32 -16.59 33.74
N LEU A 91 -2.92 -17.31 32.80
CA LEU A 91 -2.34 -18.55 32.24
C LEU A 91 -0.98 -18.29 31.57
N ILE A 92 -0.86 -17.18 30.84
CA ILE A 92 0.39 -16.80 30.19
C ILE A 92 1.44 -16.39 31.23
N ALA A 93 1.05 -15.68 32.28
CA ALA A 93 1.96 -15.30 33.36
C ALA A 93 2.50 -16.52 34.10
N GLU A 94 1.65 -17.52 34.40
CA GLU A 94 2.07 -18.81 34.97
C GLU A 94 3.12 -19.51 34.10
N GLU A 95 2.89 -19.66 32.78
CA GLU A 95 3.88 -20.34 31.93
C GLU A 95 5.15 -19.54 31.66
N LEU A 96 5.13 -18.24 31.94
CA LEU A 96 6.32 -17.38 31.87
C LEU A 96 6.99 -17.19 33.23
N ASP A 97 6.48 -17.80 34.31
CA ASP A 97 6.89 -17.56 35.69
C ASP A 97 6.94 -16.04 36.03
N ALA A 98 5.95 -15.29 35.54
CA ALA A 98 5.83 -13.85 35.73
C ALA A 98 4.82 -13.50 36.83
N ASP A 99 5.08 -12.41 37.56
CA ASP A 99 4.12 -11.83 38.50
C ASP A 99 2.91 -11.24 37.72
N TRP A 100 1.68 -11.49 38.21
CA TRP A 100 0.42 -11.08 37.56
C TRP A 100 -0.45 -10.14 38.40
#